data_AF-A0A2G7GSC6-F1
#
_entry.id   AF-A0A2G7GSC6-F1
#
_cell.length_a   1.000
_cell.length_b   1.000
_cell.length_c   1.000
_cell.angle_alpha   90.00
_cell.angle_beta   90.00
_cell.angle_gamma   90.00
#
_symmetry.space_group_name_H-M   'P 1'
#
loop_
_entity.id
_entity.type
_entity.pdbx_description
1 polymer ?
#
loop_
_entity_poly.entity_id
_entity_poly.type
_entity_poly.pdbx_seq_one_letter_code
_entity_poly.pdbx_strand_id
1 'polypeptide(L)'
;MNGSVRSRFPESPDVAAELLAGLILTAEACAYCGQPNDAEGRGFQLDHVQPLSQGGAHALENLVVACARCNRAKWDQSLEEFHEWLDRVAAWRLAPNS
;
A
#
# COMPACT_ATOMS: atom_id res chain seq x y z
N MET A 1 -9.34 -7.13 -2.38
CA MET A 1 -9.88 -5.88 -1.83
C MET A 1 -11.28 -6.11 -1.31
N ASN A 2 -12.37 -5.75 -2.00
CA ASN A 2 -13.73 -5.85 -1.44
C ASN A 2 -14.02 -7.21 -0.80
N GLY A 3 -13.78 -8.33 -1.49
CA GLY A 3 -14.01 -9.67 -0.90
C GLY A 3 -13.22 -9.95 0.38
N SER A 4 -11.92 -9.57 0.41
CA SER A 4 -11.08 -9.73 1.60
C SER A 4 -11.43 -8.74 2.71
N VAL A 5 -11.89 -7.54 2.36
CA VAL A 5 -12.31 -6.50 3.31
C VAL A 5 -13.63 -6.90 3.93
N ARG A 6 -14.65 -7.24 3.14
CA ARG A 6 -15.96 -7.72 3.63
C ARG A 6 -15.83 -8.90 4.60
N SER A 7 -14.90 -9.82 4.35
CA SER A 7 -14.67 -10.97 5.24
C SER A 7 -14.10 -10.60 6.61
N ARG A 8 -13.36 -9.48 6.73
CA ARG A 8 -12.65 -9.09 7.97
C ARG A 8 -13.25 -7.87 8.65
N PHE A 9 -13.85 -6.98 7.86
CA PHE A 9 -14.41 -5.69 8.24
C PHE A 9 -15.76 -5.50 7.51
N PRO A 10 -16.82 -6.23 7.92
CA PRO A 10 -18.09 -6.28 7.18
C PRO A 10 -18.81 -4.93 7.11
N GLU A 11 -18.55 -4.03 8.06
CA GLU A 11 -19.12 -2.66 8.09
C GLU A 11 -18.44 -1.70 7.10
N SER A 12 -17.31 -2.10 6.50
CA SER A 12 -16.63 -1.26 5.52
C SER A 12 -17.44 -1.19 4.22
N PRO A 13 -17.64 0.01 3.65
CA PRO A 13 -18.32 0.13 2.37
C PRO A 13 -17.47 -0.49 1.25
N ASP A 14 -18.14 -0.86 0.16
CA ASP A 14 -17.43 -1.24 -1.06
C ASP A 14 -16.93 -0.01 -1.80
N VAL A 15 -15.78 -0.15 -2.42
CA VAL A 15 -15.32 0.74 -3.47
C VAL A 15 -15.65 0.11 -4.82
N ALA A 16 -16.16 0.91 -5.77
CA ALA A 16 -16.48 0.42 -7.11
C ALA A 16 -15.25 -0.25 -7.76
N ALA A 17 -15.46 -1.42 -8.37
CA ALA A 17 -14.38 -2.25 -8.89
C ALA A 17 -13.55 -1.53 -9.97
N GLU A 18 -14.21 -0.69 -10.77
CA GLU A 18 -13.61 0.12 -11.82
C GLU A 18 -12.63 1.15 -11.24
N LEU A 19 -12.93 1.72 -10.08
CA LEU A 19 -12.05 2.68 -9.41
C LEU A 19 -10.83 1.98 -8.80
N LEU A 20 -11.03 0.79 -8.21
CA LEU A 20 -9.93 -0.05 -7.72
C LEU A 20 -9.00 -0.50 -8.85
N ALA A 21 -9.58 -0.94 -9.98
CA ALA A 21 -8.81 -1.28 -11.16
C ALA A 21 -8.08 -0.07 -11.74
N GLY A 22 -8.76 1.09 -11.80
CA GLY A 22 -8.18 2.36 -12.21
C GLY A 22 -6.91 2.70 -11.44
N LEU A 23 -6.96 2.67 -10.09
CA LEU A 23 -5.79 2.93 -9.26
C LEU A 23 -4.60 2.04 -9.64
N ILE A 24 -4.80 0.72 -9.77
CA ILE A 24 -3.73 -0.23 -10.11
C ILE A 24 -3.15 0.03 -11.51
N LEU A 25 -4.02 0.26 -12.49
CA LEU A 25 -3.61 0.39 -13.89
C LEU A 25 -2.98 1.75 -14.21
N THR A 26 -3.28 2.80 -13.44
CA THR A 26 -2.73 4.15 -13.67
C THR A 26 -1.57 4.50 -12.75
N ALA A 27 -1.24 3.68 -11.76
CA ALA A 27 -0.12 3.95 -10.87
C ALA A 27 1.21 3.81 -11.61
N GLU A 28 1.97 4.90 -11.72
CA GLU A 28 3.27 4.92 -12.40
C GLU A 28 4.42 4.44 -11.51
N ALA A 29 4.24 4.48 -10.19
CA ALA A 29 5.26 4.11 -9.21
C ALA A 29 4.65 3.68 -7.87
N CYS A 30 5.46 3.09 -7.01
CA CYS A 30 5.07 2.71 -5.65
C CYS A 30 4.87 3.98 -4.82
N ALA A 31 3.70 4.12 -4.20
CA ALA A 31 3.37 5.28 -3.36
C ALA A 31 4.34 5.50 -2.18
N TYR A 32 5.06 4.45 -1.76
CA TYR A 32 5.98 4.52 -0.63
C TYR A 32 7.44 4.69 -1.03
N CYS A 33 7.96 3.80 -1.90
CA CYS A 33 9.40 3.79 -2.22
C CYS A 33 9.73 4.41 -3.58
N GLY A 34 8.73 4.85 -4.35
CA GLY A 34 8.93 5.45 -5.67
C GLY A 34 9.46 4.50 -6.75
N GLN A 35 9.58 3.20 -6.48
CA GLN A 35 9.97 2.22 -7.50
C GLN A 35 8.97 2.27 -8.68
N PRO A 36 9.45 2.43 -9.93
CA PRO A 36 8.57 2.47 -11.09
C PRO A 36 7.71 1.21 -11.19
N ASN A 37 6.44 1.39 -11.52
CA ASN A 37 5.57 0.32 -11.97
C ASN A 37 5.82 0.13 -13.47
N ASP A 38 5.98 -1.11 -13.93
CA ASP A 38 6.21 -1.41 -15.36
C ASP A 38 4.96 -1.19 -16.23
N ALA A 39 3.94 -0.52 -15.69
CA ALA A 39 2.60 -0.31 -16.25
C ALA A 39 1.83 -1.60 -16.54
N GLU A 40 2.36 -2.78 -16.18
CA GLU A 40 1.62 -4.04 -16.23
C GLU A 40 0.96 -4.35 -14.87
N GLY A 41 1.22 -3.54 -13.84
CA GLY A 41 0.65 -3.65 -12.49
C GLY A 41 1.07 -4.92 -11.74
N ARG A 42 1.96 -5.72 -12.33
CA ARG A 42 2.39 -6.99 -11.76
C ARG A 42 3.28 -6.73 -10.56
N GLY A 43 2.91 -7.34 -9.44
CA GLY A 43 3.64 -7.17 -8.18
C GLY A 43 3.32 -5.86 -7.46
N PHE A 44 2.34 -5.08 -7.93
CA PHE A 44 1.76 -3.96 -7.21
C PHE A 44 0.40 -4.34 -6.65
N GLN A 45 0.07 -3.80 -5.48
CA GLN A 45 -1.13 -4.13 -4.73
C GLN A 45 -1.70 -2.85 -4.11
N LEU A 46 -3.01 -2.85 -3.88
CA LEU A 46 -3.66 -1.77 -3.14
C LEU A 46 -3.45 -1.97 -1.64
N ASP A 47 -2.99 -0.91 -0.99
CA ASP A 47 -2.75 -0.82 0.45
C ASP A 47 -3.63 0.26 1.07
N HIS A 48 -4.00 0.07 2.33
CA HIS A 48 -4.67 1.08 3.13
C HIS A 48 -3.64 1.92 3.88
N VAL A 49 -3.55 3.22 3.58
CA VAL A 49 -2.58 4.15 4.19
C VAL A 49 -2.68 4.10 5.71
N GLN A 50 -3.88 4.33 6.25
CA GLN A 50 -4.25 3.94 7.61
C GLN A 50 -4.84 2.52 7.57
N PRO A 51 -4.24 1.55 8.28
CA PRO A 51 -4.75 0.18 8.33
C PRO A 51 -6.21 0.13 8.80
N LEU A 52 -7.01 -0.76 8.21
CA LEU A 52 -8.39 -0.99 8.64
C LEU A 52 -8.47 -1.44 10.12
N SER A 53 -7.50 -2.24 10.57
CA SER A 53 -7.37 -2.67 11.98
C SER A 53 -7.12 -1.52 12.95
N GLN A 54 -6.66 -0.37 12.46
CA GLN A 54 -6.42 0.85 13.22
C GLN A 54 -7.48 1.93 12.93
N GLY A 55 -8.66 1.54 12.41
CA GLY A 55 -9.78 2.45 12.16
C GLY A 55 -9.71 3.21 10.84
N GLY A 56 -8.78 2.87 9.94
CA GLY A 56 -8.77 3.42 8.59
C GLY A 56 -10.03 3.06 7.80
N ALA A 57 -10.48 3.95 6.91
CA ALA A 57 -11.64 3.70 6.06
C ALA A 57 -11.28 2.85 4.83
N HIS A 58 -12.19 1.99 4.37
CA HIS A 58 -12.08 1.42 3.02
C HIS A 58 -12.67 2.39 1.99
N ALA A 59 -11.91 3.43 1.67
CA ALA A 59 -12.31 4.49 0.75
C ALA A 59 -11.13 4.89 -0.14
N LEU A 60 -11.39 5.51 -1.30
CA LEU A 60 -10.35 5.85 -2.28
C LEU A 60 -9.27 6.75 -1.69
N GLU A 61 -9.65 7.65 -0.79
CA GLU A 61 -8.76 8.60 -0.14
C GLU A 61 -7.74 7.92 0.79
N ASN A 62 -8.05 6.70 1.25
CA ASN A 62 -7.17 5.90 2.09
C ASN A 62 -6.48 4.76 1.33
N LEU A 63 -6.64 4.68 0.00
CA LEU A 63 -6.06 3.62 -0.82
C LEU A 63 -4.90 4.17 -1.66
N VAL A 64 -3.80 3.44 -1.64
CA VAL A 64 -2.63 3.71 -2.49
C VAL A 64 -2.13 2.44 -3.14
N VAL A 65 -1.40 2.58 -4.25
CA VAL A 65 -0.75 1.44 -4.90
C VAL A 65 0.69 1.31 -4.42
N ALA A 66 1.01 0.15 -3.86
CA ALA A 66 2.32 -0.16 -3.31
C ALA A 66 2.91 -1.41 -3.98
N CYS A 67 4.23 -1.45 -4.15
CA CYS A 67 4.89 -2.68 -4.57
C CYS A 67 4.76 -3.76 -3.48
N ALA A 68 4.78 -5.03 -3.86
CA ALA A 68 4.57 -6.17 -2.96
C ALA A 68 5.53 -6.18 -1.76
N ARG A 69 6.74 -5.64 -1.93
CA ARG A 69 7.72 -5.51 -0.84
C ARG A 69 7.28 -4.48 0.19
N CYS A 70 6.91 -3.28 -0.25
CA CYS A 70 6.47 -2.21 0.66
C CYS A 70 5.13 -2.58 1.31
N ASN A 71 4.17 -3.10 0.53
CA ASN A 71 2.88 -3.56 1.04
C ASN A 71 3.05 -4.61 2.15
N ARG A 72 3.93 -5.60 1.96
CA ARG A 72 4.22 -6.63 2.97
C ARG A 72 4.98 -6.07 4.18
N ALA A 73 5.90 -5.14 3.96
CA ALA A 73 6.69 -4.56 5.04
C ALA A 73 5.84 -3.63 5.91
N LYS A 74 4.96 -2.82 5.32
CA LYS A 74 4.02 -1.95 6.03
C LYS A 74 3.03 -2.79 6.83
N TRP A 75 2.39 -3.76 6.19
CA TRP A 75 1.39 -4.64 6.81
C TRP A 75 0.30 -3.86 7.56
N ASP A 76 0.34 -3.85 8.89
CA ASP A 76 -0.61 -3.16 9.76
C ASP A 76 0.00 -1.97 10.50
N GLN A 77 1.22 -1.56 10.15
CA GLN A 77 1.86 -0.36 10.69
C GLN A 77 1.11 0.90 10.23
N SER A 78 1.10 1.89 11.11
CA SER A 78 0.78 3.26 10.75
C SER A 78 1.78 3.79 9.73
N LEU A 79 1.40 4.86 9.04
CA LEU A 79 2.29 5.48 8.05
C LEU A 79 3.58 6.01 8.69
N GLU A 80 3.50 6.51 9.92
CA GLU A 80 4.65 7.01 10.68
C GLU A 80 5.65 5.88 10.99
N GLU A 81 5.18 4.80 11.63
CA GLU A 81 6.01 3.62 11.94
C GLU A 81 6.67 3.05 10.68
N PHE A 82 5.93 3.03 9.57
CA PHE A 82 6.44 2.53 8.31
C PHE A 82 7.48 3.45 7.66
N HIS A 83 7.31 4.77 7.73
CA HIS A 83 8.33 5.72 7.27
C HIS A 83 9.62 5.60 8.08
N GLU A 84 9.53 5.46 9.41
CA GLU A 84 10.71 5.21 10.23
C GLU A 84 11.41 3.90 9.84
N TRP A 85 10.65 2.86 9.52
CA TRP A 85 11.21 1.61 9.01
C TRP A 85 11.90 1.80 7.65
N LEU A 86 11.30 2.57 6.75
CA LEU A 86 11.90 2.89 5.45
C LEU A 86 13.21 3.64 5.61
N ASP A 87 13.26 4.63 6.52
CA ASP A 87 14.48 5.39 6.80
C ASP A 87 15.60 4.48 7.31
N ARG A 88 15.29 3.54 8.21
CA ARG A 88 16.26 2.53 8.68
C ARG A 88 16.77 1.63 7.54
N VAL A 89 15.89 1.19 6.65
CA VAL A 89 16.27 0.32 5.52
C VAL A 89 17.04 1.10 4.44
N ALA A 90 16.67 2.35 4.19
CA ALA A 90 17.37 3.24 3.28
C ALA A 90 18.77 3.55 3.79
N ALA A 91 18.91 3.86 5.08
CA ALA A 91 20.20 4.04 5.73
C ALA A 91 21.09 2.78 5.61
N TRP A 92 20.52 1.58 5.77
CA TRP A 92 21.27 0.33 5.56
C TRP A 92 21.73 0.14 4.11
N ARG A 93 20.92 0.53 3.13
CA ARG A 93 21.26 0.44 1.69
C ARG A 93 22.30 1.46 1.23
N LEU A 94 22.35 2.61 1.89
CA LEU A 94 23.27 3.72 1.58
C LEU A 94 24.54 3.67 2.45
N ALA A 95 24.57 2.83 3.48
CA ALA A 95 25.78 2.61 4.25
C ALA A 95 26.87 2.01 3.33
N PRO A 96 28.05 2.63 3.22
CA PRO A 96 29.15 2.06 2.44
C PRO A 96 29.52 0.72 3.07
N ASN A 97 29.56 -0.33 2.23
CA ASN A 97 29.83 -1.72 2.60
C ASN A 97 30.80 -1.84 3.78
N SER A 98 30.31 -2.35 4.91
CA SER A 98 31.14 -2.87 6.01
C SER A 98 31.86 -4.14 5.60
#